data_AF-A0A7X7ZSY8-F1
#
_entry.id   AF-A0A7X7ZSY8-F1
#
_cell.length_a   1.000
_cell.length_b   1.000
_cell.length_c   1.000
_cell.angle_alpha   90.00
_cell.angle_beta   90.00
_cell.angle_gamma   90.00
#
_symmetry.space_group_name_H-M   'P 1'
#
loop_
_entity.id
_entity.type
_entity.pdbx_description
1 polymer ?
#
loop_
_entity_poly.entity_id
_entity_poly.type
_entity_poly.pdbx_seq_one_letter_code
_entity_poly.pdbx_strand_id
1 'polypeptide(L)'
;MHLLRLPCFLFCLVFLSALPVLAAEPVHLVVTKSAFTLEIFQGDRLLETFNIAVGKNPGDKQAVGDNRTPEGDFTISSIEDSRSWTHDFRDGKGAIRGAYGPWFIRLATPGWKG
;
A
#
# COMPACT_ATOMS: atom_id res chain seq x y z
N MET A 1 52.74 -45.52 -9.64
CA MET A 1 51.65 -45.28 -10.61
C MET A 1 50.35 -45.15 -9.80
N HIS A 2 50.09 -43.96 -9.24
CA HIS A 2 49.04 -43.04 -9.71
C HIS A 2 47.76 -43.75 -10.16
N LEU A 3 46.68 -43.63 -9.40
CA LEU A 3 45.39 -43.23 -9.97
C LEU A 3 44.44 -42.74 -8.87
N LEU A 4 44.08 -41.46 -9.00
CA LEU A 4 43.18 -40.72 -8.14
C LEU A 4 41.78 -41.33 -8.14
N ARG A 5 41.14 -41.35 -6.97
CA ARG A 5 39.68 -41.38 -6.85
C ARG A 5 39.26 -40.34 -5.81
N LEU A 6 39.24 -39.07 -6.23
CA LEU A 6 38.46 -38.04 -5.54
C LEU A 6 36.97 -38.39 -5.72
N PRO A 7 36.17 -38.54 -4.66
CA PRO A 7 34.74 -38.70 -4.81
C PRO A 7 34.13 -37.35 -5.22
N CYS A 8 33.58 -37.34 -6.43
CA CYS A 8 32.77 -36.31 -7.06
C CYS A 8 31.41 -36.12 -6.33
N PHE A 9 31.40 -36.12 -5.00
CA PHE A 9 30.18 -36.02 -4.18
C PHE A 9 30.04 -34.70 -3.44
N LEU A 10 31.08 -33.87 -3.44
CA LEU A 10 31.06 -32.57 -2.76
C LEU A 10 30.77 -31.38 -3.70
N PHE A 11 30.28 -31.63 -4.92
CA PHE A 11 29.89 -30.55 -5.83
C PHE A 11 28.37 -30.35 -5.92
N CYS A 12 27.56 -31.32 -5.47
CA CYS A 12 26.10 -31.26 -5.60
C CYS A 12 25.40 -30.60 -4.40
N LEU A 13 26.05 -30.50 -3.24
CA LEU A 13 25.44 -29.93 -2.01
C LEU A 13 25.69 -28.43 -1.81
N VAL A 14 26.59 -27.82 -2.58
CA VAL A 14 26.88 -26.37 -2.47
C VAL A 14 25.99 -25.54 -3.40
N PHE A 15 25.29 -26.16 -4.35
CA PHE A 15 24.41 -25.46 -5.30
C PHE A 15 22.92 -25.42 -4.88
N LEU A 16 22.57 -25.89 -3.68
CA LEU A 16 21.20 -25.88 -3.16
C LEU A 16 20.94 -24.77 -2.12
N SER A 17 21.86 -23.81 -1.95
CA SER A 17 21.76 -22.77 -0.91
C SER A 17 21.43 -21.37 -1.41
N ALA A 18 21.25 -21.16 -2.71
CA ALA A 18 20.98 -19.84 -3.27
C ALA A 18 19.89 -19.89 -4.35
N LEU A 19 18.75 -20.51 -4.04
CA LEU A 19 17.52 -20.01 -4.62
C LEU A 19 17.22 -18.74 -3.85
N PRO A 20 17.27 -17.53 -4.46
CA PRO A 20 16.60 -16.42 -3.83
C PRO A 20 15.16 -16.90 -3.68
N VAL A 21 14.70 -17.02 -2.44
CA VAL A 21 13.26 -16.99 -2.20
C VAL A 21 12.81 -15.75 -2.95
N LEU A 22 12.07 -15.95 -4.04
CA LEU A 22 11.48 -14.88 -4.82
C LEU A 22 10.37 -14.30 -3.94
N ALA A 23 10.78 -13.62 -2.87
CA ALA A 23 9.89 -12.85 -2.04
C ALA A 23 9.27 -11.83 -2.99
N ALA A 24 7.94 -11.80 -3.03
CA ALA A 24 7.26 -10.79 -3.83
C ALA A 24 7.77 -9.42 -3.36
N GLU A 25 8.30 -8.64 -4.28
CA GLU A 25 8.75 -7.28 -4.00
C GLU A 25 7.58 -6.49 -3.36
N PRO A 26 7.87 -5.67 -2.34
CA PRO A 26 6.85 -4.93 -1.62
C PRO A 26 6.09 -4.00 -2.57
N VAL A 27 4.78 -3.91 -2.35
CA VAL A 27 3.91 -2.97 -3.08
C VAL A 27 3.78 -1.69 -2.27
N HIS A 28 4.03 -0.56 -2.92
CA HIS A 28 3.90 0.77 -2.33
C HIS A 28 2.83 1.58 -3.06
N LEU A 29 2.03 2.31 -2.29
CA LEU A 29 1.05 3.27 -2.80
C LEU A 29 1.57 4.67 -2.50
N VAL A 30 1.86 5.45 -3.53
CA VAL A 30 2.37 6.82 -3.39
C VAL A 30 1.26 7.79 -3.78
N VAL A 31 0.86 8.65 -2.83
CA VAL A 31 -0.14 9.69 -3.05
C VAL A 31 0.55 11.03 -3.20
N THR A 32 0.49 11.62 -4.39
CA THR A 32 1.04 12.96 -4.65
C THR A 32 -0.10 13.98 -4.64
N LYS A 33 -0.34 14.60 -3.47
CA LYS A 33 -1.47 15.52 -3.24
C LYS A 33 -1.51 16.70 -4.21
N SER A 34 -0.37 17.28 -4.53
CA SER A 34 -0.26 18.42 -5.45
C SER A 34 -0.60 18.05 -6.90
N ALA A 35 -0.40 16.78 -7.27
CA ALA A 35 -0.68 16.25 -8.60
C ALA A 35 -2.04 15.53 -8.70
N PHE A 36 -2.72 15.29 -7.57
CA PHE A 36 -3.96 14.51 -7.50
C PHE A 36 -3.81 13.09 -8.07
N THR A 37 -2.67 12.45 -7.79
CA THR A 37 -2.36 11.10 -8.27
C THR A 37 -2.15 10.10 -7.14
N LEU A 38 -2.53 8.85 -7.42
CA LEU A 38 -2.12 7.65 -6.69
C LEU A 38 -1.31 6.79 -7.64
N GLU A 39 -0.08 6.46 -7.26
CA GLU A 39 0.83 5.63 -8.04
C GLU A 39 1.07 4.32 -7.30
N ILE A 40 1.02 3.20 -8.03
CA ILE A 40 1.27 1.87 -7.48
C ILE A 40 2.65 1.42 -7.93
N PHE A 41 3.53 1.16 -6.98
CA PHE A 41 4.87 0.64 -7.22
C PHE A 41 5.01 -0.79 -6.73
N GLN A 42 5.82 -1.59 -7.42
CA GLN A 42 6.35 -2.87 -6.92
C GLN A 42 7.88 -2.78 -6.94
N GLY A 43 8.50 -2.70 -5.76
CA GLY A 43 9.87 -2.21 -5.66
C GLY A 43 9.99 -0.82 -6.30
N ASP A 44 10.96 -0.61 -7.19
CA ASP A 44 11.16 0.66 -7.91
C ASP A 44 10.33 0.78 -9.21
N ARG A 45 9.57 -0.26 -9.56
CA ARG A 45 8.81 -0.28 -10.81
C ARG A 45 7.42 0.33 -10.60
N LEU A 46 7.13 1.42 -11.31
CA LEU A 46 5.78 1.94 -11.45
C LEU A 46 4.91 0.94 -12.24
N LEU A 47 3.79 0.54 -11.65
CA LEU A 47 2.81 -0.36 -12.27
C LEU A 47 1.67 0.41 -12.91
N GLU A 48 1.06 1.34 -12.17
CA GLU A 48 -0.13 2.07 -12.59
C GLU A 48 -0.23 3.44 -11.90
N THR A 49 -0.95 4.37 -12.54
CA THR A 49 -1.25 5.70 -12.01
C THR A 49 -2.75 5.99 -12.13
N PHE A 50 -3.36 6.43 -11.04
CA PHE A 50 -4.77 6.79 -10.97
C PHE A 50 -4.95 8.25 -10.58
N ASN A 51 -5.93 8.92 -11.18
CA ASN A 51 -6.40 10.21 -10.69
C ASN A 51 -7.24 10.01 -9.43
N ILE A 52 -7.02 10.85 -8.43
CA ILE A 52 -7.71 10.76 -7.13
C ILE A 52 -8.20 12.12 -6.66
N ALA A 53 -9.12 12.12 -5.69
CA ALA A 53 -9.41 13.28 -4.87
C ALA A 53 -8.63 13.19 -3.55
N VAL A 54 -8.23 14.35 -3.02
CA VAL A 54 -7.67 14.48 -1.67
C VAL A 54 -8.57 15.39 -0.82
N GLY A 55 -8.27 15.50 0.47
CA GLY A 55 -8.98 16.41 1.37
C GLY A 55 -9.06 17.83 0.80
N LYS A 56 -10.20 18.50 1.05
CA LYS A 56 -10.51 19.84 0.52
C LYS A 56 -9.42 20.87 0.80
N ASN A 57 -8.78 20.78 1.96
CA ASN A 57 -7.81 21.77 2.41
C ASN A 57 -6.37 21.26 2.19
N PRO A 58 -5.44 22.14 1.76
CA PRO A 58 -4.04 21.76 1.53
C PRO A 58 -3.26 21.59 2.85
N GLY A 59 -2.08 20.98 2.73
CA GLY A 59 -1.13 20.76 3.83
C GLY A 59 -1.46 19.52 4.66
N ASP A 60 -0.56 19.22 5.60
CA ASP A 60 -0.70 18.09 6.51
C ASP A 60 -1.85 18.29 7.51
N LYS A 61 -2.43 17.18 7.95
CA LYS A 61 -3.53 17.12 8.91
C LYS A 61 -3.12 17.66 10.27
N GLN A 62 -3.96 18.51 10.86
CA GLN A 62 -3.73 19.19 12.13
C GLN A 62 -4.86 18.97 13.13
N ALA A 63 -6.09 18.69 12.67
CA ALA A 63 -7.24 18.46 13.55
C ALA A 63 -8.33 17.59 12.90
N VAL A 64 -9.24 17.05 13.73
CA VAL A 64 -10.47 16.43 13.23
C VAL A 64 -11.34 17.51 12.56
N GLY A 65 -11.86 17.21 11.36
CA GLY A 65 -12.71 18.14 10.61
C GLY A 65 -11.98 19.22 9.81
N ASP A 66 -10.64 19.27 9.86
CA ASP A 66 -9.84 20.20 9.05
C ASP A 66 -9.83 19.87 7.55
N ASN A 67 -10.44 18.75 7.14
CA ASN A 67 -10.54 18.27 5.76
C ASN A 67 -9.19 18.19 5.04
N ARG A 68 -8.12 17.85 5.75
CA ARG A 68 -6.80 17.57 5.18
C ARG A 68 -6.52 16.07 5.13
N THR A 69 -5.91 15.62 4.04
CA THR A 69 -5.30 14.29 3.95
C THR A 69 -3.93 14.34 4.66
N PRO A 70 -3.66 13.45 5.64
CA PRO A 70 -2.39 13.44 6.36
C PRO A 70 -1.21 13.13 5.43
N GLU A 71 -0.03 13.64 5.76
CA GLU A 71 1.23 13.41 5.06
C GLU A 71 2.13 12.50 5.89
N GLY A 72 2.87 11.59 5.24
CA GLY A 72 3.79 10.65 5.89
C GLY A 72 3.69 9.24 5.33
N ASP A 73 4.48 8.34 5.92
CA ASP A 73 4.47 6.92 5.59
C ASP A 73 3.47 6.18 6.47
N PHE A 74 2.55 5.45 5.84
CA PHE A 74 1.50 4.71 6.52
C PHE A 74 1.47 3.25 6.06
N THR A 75 1.07 2.36 6.95
CA THR A 75 0.80 0.96 6.61
C THR A 75 -0.70 0.76 6.42
N ILE A 76 -1.07 -0.19 5.55
CA ILE A 76 -2.46 -0.62 5.40
C ILE A 76 -2.80 -1.52 6.59
N SER A 77 -3.85 -1.18 7.33
CA SER A 77 -4.34 -1.97 8.47
C SER A 77 -5.46 -2.94 8.08
N SER A 78 -6.31 -2.57 7.13
CA SER A 78 -7.36 -3.44 6.59
C SER A 78 -7.77 -3.04 5.17
N ILE A 79 -8.31 -4.00 4.43
CA ILE A 79 -9.03 -3.78 3.17
C ILE A 79 -10.42 -4.38 3.37
N GLU A 80 -11.45 -3.56 3.22
CA GLU A 80 -12.82 -3.90 3.62
C GLU A 80 -13.79 -3.71 2.45
N ASP A 81 -14.80 -4.57 2.37
CA ASP A 81 -15.94 -4.39 1.47
C ASP A 81 -16.90 -3.36 2.06
N SER A 82 -16.95 -2.17 1.46
CA SER A 82 -17.68 -1.01 1.96
C SER A 82 -18.97 -0.71 1.19
N ARG A 83 -19.40 -1.61 0.28
CA ARG A 83 -20.56 -1.39 -0.60
C ARG A 83 -21.86 -1.04 0.14
N SER A 84 -22.03 -1.55 1.35
CA SER A 84 -23.22 -1.34 2.18
C SER A 84 -23.10 -0.14 3.13
N TRP A 85 -21.92 0.46 3.27
CA TRP A 85 -21.65 1.48 4.28
C TRP A 85 -22.34 2.79 3.92
N THR A 86 -22.95 3.39 4.92
CA THR A 86 -23.70 4.64 4.79
C THR A 86 -23.04 5.71 5.64
N HIS A 87 -22.87 6.91 5.10
CA HIS A 87 -22.27 8.02 5.82
C HIS A 87 -23.01 9.33 5.53
N ASP A 88 -23.23 10.11 6.58
CA ASP A 88 -23.69 11.49 6.48
C ASP A 88 -22.51 12.44 6.68
N PHE A 89 -22.09 13.09 5.60
CA PHE A 89 -20.98 14.04 5.59
C PHE A 89 -21.33 15.36 6.30
N ARG A 90 -22.57 15.51 6.78
CA ARG A 90 -23.10 16.70 7.45
C ARG A 90 -23.01 17.96 6.58
N ASP A 91 -23.13 17.77 5.27
CA ASP A 91 -23.14 18.84 4.26
C ASP A 91 -24.57 19.33 3.92
N GLY A 92 -25.57 18.85 4.67
CA GLY A 92 -26.98 19.17 4.45
C GLY A 92 -27.68 18.32 3.40
N LYS A 93 -26.97 17.37 2.75
CA LYS A 93 -27.57 16.46 1.74
C LYS A 93 -28.04 15.13 2.34
N GLY A 94 -27.79 14.91 3.63
CA GLY A 94 -28.16 13.70 4.35
C GLY A 94 -27.22 12.52 4.08
N ALA A 95 -27.60 11.36 4.61
CA ALA A 95 -26.79 10.16 4.53
C ALA A 95 -26.75 9.57 3.11
N ILE A 96 -25.56 9.20 2.66
CA ILE A 96 -25.31 8.58 1.35
C ILE A 96 -25.04 7.09 1.54
N ARG A 97 -25.84 6.22 0.92
CA ARG A 97 -25.60 4.78 0.88
C ARG A 97 -24.46 4.45 -0.10
N GLY A 98 -23.53 3.59 0.31
CA GLY A 98 -22.35 3.27 -0.49
C GLY A 98 -21.37 4.44 -0.57
N ALA A 99 -21.33 5.30 0.45
CA ALA A 99 -20.58 6.56 0.46
C ALA A 99 -19.08 6.39 0.15
N TYR A 100 -18.52 5.21 0.40
CA TYR A 100 -17.09 4.91 0.24
C TYR A 100 -16.79 4.00 -0.96
N GLY A 101 -17.77 3.72 -1.82
CA GLY A 101 -17.59 2.82 -2.96
C GLY A 101 -17.52 1.34 -2.53
N PRO A 102 -16.92 0.46 -3.37
CA PRO A 102 -16.93 -0.97 -3.11
C PRO A 102 -15.81 -1.46 -2.19
N TRP A 103 -14.71 -0.70 -2.08
CA TRP A 103 -13.54 -1.07 -1.31
C TRP A 103 -13.09 0.09 -0.44
N PHE A 104 -12.78 -0.20 0.82
CA PHE A 104 -12.20 0.76 1.76
C PHE A 104 -10.85 0.25 2.23
N ILE A 105 -9.79 1.00 1.93
CA ILE A 105 -8.42 0.71 2.38
C ILE A 105 -8.16 1.57 3.61
N ARG A 106 -8.03 0.93 4.78
CA ARG A 106 -7.73 1.63 6.02
C ARG A 106 -6.24 1.75 6.22
N LEU A 107 -5.79 2.96 6.53
CA LEU A 107 -4.41 3.24 6.89
C LEU A 107 -4.26 3.23 8.42
N ALA A 108 -3.17 2.70 8.92
CA ALA A 108 -2.72 2.93 10.29
C ALA A 108 -2.08 4.33 10.35
N THR A 109 -2.84 5.31 10.83
CA THR A 109 -2.41 6.71 10.96
C THR A 109 -2.22 7.07 12.43
N PRO A 110 -1.02 6.95 13.02
CA PRO A 110 -0.79 7.33 14.42
C PRO A 110 -1.26 8.77 14.69
N GLY A 111 -2.02 8.98 15.77
CA GLY A 111 -2.57 10.29 16.12
C GLY A 111 -3.89 10.65 15.44
N TRP A 112 -4.31 9.93 14.39
CA TRP A 112 -5.58 10.15 13.69
C TRP A 112 -6.47 8.91 13.73
N LYS A 113 -7.78 9.13 13.81
CA LYS A 113 -8.77 8.07 13.59
C LYS A 113 -9.44 8.33 12.25
N GLY A 114 -9.36 7.34 11.36
CA GLY A 114 -10.15 7.23 10.14
C GLY A 114 -10.97 5.95 10.18
#